data_AF-Q12IJ5-F1
#
_entry.id   AF-Q12IJ5-F1
#
_cell.length_a   1.000
_cell.length_b   1.000
_cell.length_c   1.000
_cell.angle_alpha   90.00
_cell.angle_beta   90.00
_cell.angle_gamma   90.00
#
_symmetry.space_group_name_H-M   'P 1'
#
loop_
_entity.id
_entity.type
_entity.pdbx_description
1 polymer ?
#
loop_
_entity_poly.entity_id
_entity_poly.type
_entity_poly.pdbx_seq_one_letter_code
_entity_poly.pdbx_strand_id
1 'polypeptide(L)'
;MRTLLYPSLLLSAFLASLLLAGPAAADTVYRWVDENGKVHYSDTPVKNAQVFDSKENTRNEVKVSHGNIKNQDQAEPIADADIQYQVNIVSPTEEATVRDNNGDFSAQISIFPEAPRGTLIQLVLDGKPYGQAQTSPNFDLKAVERGEHSLIAQLVSQSGKVLASSSSRRIFLHQANIKPQVTP
;
A
#
# COMPACT_ATOMS: atom_id res chain seq x y z
N MET A 1 46.05 41.98 41.56
CA MET A 1 45.03 41.98 40.47
C MET A 1 45.41 40.88 39.48
N ARG A 2 44.73 39.73 39.52
CA ARG A 2 44.87 38.62 38.55
C ARG A 2 43.45 38.25 38.10
N THR A 3 43.17 38.37 36.82
CA THR A 3 41.92 37.93 36.19
C THR A 3 42.03 36.43 35.88
N LEU A 4 41.07 35.62 36.34
CA LEU A 4 41.02 34.18 36.08
C LEU A 4 40.01 33.88 34.97
N LEU A 5 40.53 33.32 33.88
CA LEU A 5 39.82 32.76 32.73
C LEU A 5 38.99 31.53 33.14
N TYR A 6 37.66 31.60 33.16
CA TYR A 6 36.82 30.39 33.28
C TYR A 6 35.42 30.41 32.60
N PRO A 7 35.13 31.09 31.47
CA PRO A 7 33.87 30.82 30.76
C PRO A 7 34.00 29.67 29.74
N SER A 8 35.21 29.31 29.30
CA SER A 8 35.42 28.37 28.19
C SER A 8 35.42 26.89 28.59
N LEU A 9 35.47 26.58 29.89
CA LEU A 9 35.61 25.20 30.39
C LEU A 9 34.27 24.51 30.68
N LEU A 10 33.16 25.26 30.82
CA LEU A 10 31.82 24.70 30.99
C LEU A 10 31.13 24.36 29.66
N LEU A 11 31.54 24.98 28.55
CA LEU A 11 30.96 24.72 27.23
C LEU A 11 31.52 23.43 26.59
N SER A 12 32.76 23.03 26.90
CA SER A 12 33.34 21.79 26.37
C SER A 12 32.76 20.52 27.02
N ALA A 13 32.34 20.60 28.28
CA ALA A 13 31.74 19.48 29.00
C ALA A 13 30.33 19.12 28.46
N PHE A 14 29.58 20.12 27.97
CA PHE A 14 28.25 19.87 27.39
C PHE A 14 28.34 19.25 25.98
N LEU A 15 29.38 19.59 25.21
CA LEU A 15 29.60 19.04 23.87
C LEU A 15 30.16 17.61 23.89
N ALA A 16 30.86 17.21 24.97
CA ALA A 16 31.39 15.86 25.14
C ALA A 16 30.31 14.81 25.54
N SER A 17 29.18 15.24 26.10
CA SER A 17 28.08 14.34 26.48
C SER A 17 27.21 13.89 25.28
N LEU A 18 27.25 14.64 24.17
CA LEU A 18 26.43 14.34 22.99
C LEU A 18 27.03 13.27 22.07
N LEU A 19 28.20 12.71 22.41
CA LEU A 19 28.96 11.80 21.54
C LEU A 19 28.70 10.29 21.78
N LEU A 20 27.71 9.92 22.60
CA LEU A 20 27.45 8.51 22.98
C LEU A 20 26.14 7.91 22.42
N ALA A 21 25.64 8.41 21.28
CA ALA A 21 24.57 7.72 20.55
C ALA A 21 25.19 6.73 19.56
N GLY A 22 25.33 5.46 19.96
CA GLY A 22 25.77 4.38 19.08
C GLY A 22 24.71 4.00 18.04
N PRO A 23 25.09 3.49 16.85
CA PRO A 23 24.15 3.06 15.84
C PRO A 23 23.41 1.79 16.30
N ALA A 24 22.07 1.82 16.28
CA ALA A 24 21.27 0.61 16.40
C ALA A 24 21.46 -0.23 15.12
N ALA A 25 21.96 -1.46 15.28
CA ALA A 25 22.08 -2.40 14.19
C ALA A 25 20.68 -2.75 13.67
N ALA A 26 20.44 -2.53 12.38
CA ALA A 26 19.22 -2.94 11.71
C ALA A 26 19.27 -4.46 11.48
N ASP A 27 18.41 -5.20 12.17
CA ASP A 27 18.23 -6.63 11.91
C ASP A 27 17.65 -6.79 10.49
N THR A 28 18.33 -7.57 9.66
CA THR A 28 18.01 -7.70 8.23
C THR A 28 17.09 -8.88 8.03
N VAL A 29 15.79 -8.62 7.85
CA VAL A 29 14.77 -9.65 7.61
C VAL A 29 14.63 -9.92 6.11
N TYR A 30 14.85 -11.16 5.68
CA TYR A 30 14.72 -11.60 4.29
C TYR A 30 13.37 -12.29 4.07
N ARG A 31 12.67 -11.96 2.97
CA ARG A 31 11.35 -12.52 2.61
C ARG A 31 11.43 -13.34 1.34
N TRP A 32 10.89 -14.57 1.35
CA TRP A 32 10.69 -15.35 0.13
C TRP A 32 9.28 -15.95 0.07
N VAL A 33 8.89 -16.35 -1.13
CA VAL A 33 7.59 -16.98 -1.41
C VAL A 33 7.87 -18.43 -1.79
N ASP A 34 7.20 -19.37 -1.13
CA ASP A 34 7.33 -20.79 -1.47
C ASP A 34 6.48 -21.16 -2.70
N GLU A 35 6.65 -22.38 -3.21
CA GLU A 35 5.95 -22.90 -4.39
C GLU A 35 4.42 -22.96 -4.23
N ASN A 36 3.90 -22.79 -3.00
CA ASN A 36 2.48 -22.75 -2.69
C ASN A 36 1.94 -21.32 -2.49
N GLY A 37 2.76 -20.29 -2.77
CA GLY A 37 2.38 -18.89 -2.64
C GLY A 37 2.32 -18.38 -1.20
N LYS A 38 2.85 -19.12 -0.21
CA LYS A 38 2.89 -18.69 1.18
C LYS A 38 4.18 -17.91 1.44
N VAL A 39 4.04 -16.76 2.10
CA VAL A 39 5.13 -15.84 2.40
C VAL A 39 5.84 -16.23 3.69
N HIS A 40 7.17 -16.36 3.65
CA HIS A 40 8.02 -16.68 4.79
C HIS A 40 9.06 -15.58 5.04
N TYR A 41 9.46 -15.43 6.31
CA TYR A 41 10.44 -14.44 6.80
C TYR A 41 11.58 -15.17 7.53
N SER A 42 12.84 -14.84 7.26
CA SER A 42 14.03 -15.37 7.95
C SER A 42 15.13 -14.32 8.03
N ASP A 43 15.86 -14.32 9.14
CA ASP A 43 17.04 -13.46 9.38
C ASP A 43 18.35 -14.13 8.91
N THR A 44 18.27 -15.23 8.16
CA THR A 44 19.43 -15.93 7.59
C THR A 44 19.22 -16.32 6.12
N PRO A 45 20.20 -16.07 5.23
CA PRO A 45 20.07 -16.33 3.80
C PRO A 45 20.22 -17.81 3.47
N VAL A 46 19.34 -18.35 2.61
CA VAL A 46 19.43 -19.72 2.09
C VAL A 46 19.59 -19.74 0.56
N LYS A 47 20.54 -20.55 0.12
CA LYS A 47 20.94 -20.79 -1.28
C LYS A 47 19.93 -21.65 -2.04
N ASN A 48 19.79 -21.35 -3.34
CA ASN A 48 19.56 -22.23 -4.49
C ASN A 48 18.39 -21.76 -5.36
N ALA A 49 18.71 -20.92 -6.33
CA ALA A 49 17.88 -20.61 -7.48
C ALA A 49 17.86 -21.78 -8.47
N GLN A 50 16.73 -22.01 -9.16
CA GLN A 50 16.71 -22.39 -10.57
C GLN A 50 15.52 -21.73 -11.28
N VAL A 51 15.78 -21.38 -12.53
CA VAL A 51 15.01 -20.54 -13.46
C VAL A 51 14.15 -21.44 -14.35
N PHE A 52 12.95 -20.99 -14.76
CA PHE A 52 12.40 -21.49 -16.03
C PHE A 52 11.68 -20.42 -16.85
N ASP A 53 11.96 -20.51 -18.15
CA ASP A 53 11.91 -19.50 -19.20
C ASP A 53 10.51 -19.15 -19.72
N SER A 54 10.33 -17.85 -19.97
CA SER A 54 9.37 -17.31 -20.92
C SER A 54 9.93 -17.37 -22.34
N LYS A 55 9.25 -18.08 -23.24
CA LYS A 55 9.24 -17.78 -24.69
C LYS A 55 8.10 -16.78 -24.93
N GLU A 56 8.18 -15.71 -25.69
CA GLU A 56 9.16 -15.12 -26.63
C GLU A 56 8.49 -13.78 -27.04
N ASN A 57 9.13 -12.61 -26.98
CA ASN A 57 9.66 -11.82 -28.12
C ASN A 57 9.50 -10.33 -27.65
N THR A 58 10.48 -9.43 -27.56
CA THR A 58 11.46 -9.02 -28.57
C THR A 58 12.55 -8.16 -27.89
N ARG A 59 13.81 -8.63 -27.99
CA ARG A 59 15.06 -7.88 -28.23
C ARG A 59 15.31 -6.54 -27.53
N ASN A 60 16.24 -6.54 -26.57
CA ASN A 60 17.46 -5.72 -26.65
C ASN A 60 18.56 -6.31 -25.76
N GLU A 61 19.74 -6.51 -26.35
CA GLU A 61 20.95 -6.98 -25.69
C GLU A 61 21.57 -5.86 -24.85
N VAL A 62 21.94 -6.13 -23.59
CA VAL A 62 23.13 -5.54 -22.98
C VAL A 62 23.83 -6.58 -22.11
N LYS A 63 25.09 -6.87 -22.44
CA LYS A 63 26.01 -7.69 -21.66
C LYS A 63 26.25 -7.05 -20.29
N VAL A 64 26.02 -7.78 -19.21
CA VAL A 64 26.41 -7.34 -17.85
C VAL A 64 27.91 -7.61 -17.68
N SER A 65 28.73 -6.58 -17.89
CA SER A 65 30.13 -6.58 -17.48
C SER A 65 30.20 -6.34 -15.97
N HIS A 66 30.67 -7.34 -15.22
CA HIS A 66 30.96 -7.19 -13.80
C HIS A 66 32.22 -6.31 -13.64
N GLY A 67 32.00 -5.03 -13.40
CA GLY A 67 33.04 -4.08 -12.99
C GLY A 67 32.91 -3.76 -11.51
N ASN A 68 33.92 -4.15 -10.72
CA ASN A 68 34.09 -3.72 -9.34
C ASN A 68 34.01 -2.19 -9.22
N ILE A 69 33.18 -1.65 -8.31
CA ILE A 69 33.31 -0.26 -7.87
C ILE A 69 33.32 -0.18 -6.34
N LYS A 70 34.38 0.46 -5.87
CA LYS A 70 34.73 0.83 -4.50
C LYS A 70 33.65 1.70 -3.86
N ASN A 71 33.61 1.64 -2.52
CA ASN A 71 32.95 2.59 -1.63
C ASN A 71 33.00 4.03 -2.16
N GLN A 72 31.82 4.63 -2.32
CA GLN A 72 31.67 6.07 -2.28
C GLN A 72 30.35 6.39 -1.60
N ASP A 73 30.46 6.99 -0.41
CA ASP A 73 29.39 7.72 0.26
C ASP A 73 28.85 8.80 -0.68
N GLN A 74 27.77 8.50 -1.36
CA GLN A 74 26.80 9.47 -1.86
C GLN A 74 25.43 8.84 -1.61
N ALA A 75 24.65 9.45 -0.71
CA ALA A 75 23.22 9.20 -0.68
C ALA A 75 22.67 9.70 -2.02
N GLU A 76 22.62 8.81 -3.01
CA GLU A 76 21.82 9.03 -4.20
C GLU A 76 20.38 9.24 -3.72
N PRO A 77 19.66 10.25 -4.24
CA PRO A 77 18.22 10.30 -4.04
C PRO A 77 17.72 8.96 -4.57
N ILE A 78 17.11 8.16 -3.69
CA ILE A 78 16.52 6.87 -4.04
C ILE A 78 15.57 7.20 -5.18
N ALA A 79 16.02 6.94 -6.41
CA ALA A 79 15.21 7.11 -7.59
C ALA A 79 13.98 6.27 -7.31
N ASP A 80 12.79 6.91 -7.31
CA ASP A 80 11.51 6.27 -7.01
C ASP A 80 11.49 4.92 -7.73
N ALA A 81 11.74 3.85 -6.98
CA ALA A 81 11.51 2.52 -7.50
C ALA A 81 10.04 2.53 -7.92
N ASP A 82 9.73 1.99 -9.08
CA ASP A 82 8.35 1.88 -9.57
C ASP A 82 7.58 0.96 -8.62
N ILE A 83 7.07 1.51 -7.52
CA ILE A 83 6.36 0.78 -6.47
C ILE A 83 5.06 0.32 -7.10
N GLN A 84 4.94 -0.99 -7.26
CA GLN A 84 3.71 -1.61 -7.72
C GLN A 84 2.74 -1.73 -6.54
N TYR A 85 1.63 -1.00 -6.61
CA TYR A 85 0.58 -1.04 -5.58
C TYR A 85 -0.42 -2.14 -5.86
N GLN A 86 -0.83 -2.83 -4.80
CA GLN A 86 -1.95 -3.76 -4.80
C GLN A 86 -3.13 -3.12 -4.07
N VAL A 87 -4.29 -3.13 -4.70
CA VAL A 87 -5.54 -2.62 -4.14
C VAL A 87 -6.53 -3.77 -4.07
N ASN A 88 -7.17 -3.98 -2.92
CA ASN A 88 -8.15 -5.04 -2.72
C ASN A 88 -9.40 -4.50 -2.02
N ILE A 89 -10.57 -5.01 -2.38
CA ILE A 89 -11.80 -4.79 -1.62
C ILE A 89 -11.89 -5.91 -0.58
N VAL A 90 -11.77 -5.58 0.70
CA VAL A 90 -11.80 -6.53 1.83
C VAL A 90 -13.24 -6.90 2.19
N SER A 91 -14.14 -5.92 2.16
CA SER A 91 -15.56 -6.09 2.42
C SER A 91 -16.37 -5.23 1.45
N PRO A 92 -17.52 -5.71 0.94
CA PRO A 92 -18.01 -7.08 1.07
C PRO A 92 -17.08 -8.10 0.38
N THR A 93 -17.19 -9.38 0.79
CA THR A 93 -16.45 -10.48 0.15
C THR A 93 -17.03 -10.81 -1.23
N GLU A 94 -16.32 -11.62 -2.03
CA GLU A 94 -16.83 -12.07 -3.34
C GLU A 94 -18.20 -12.73 -3.18
N GLU A 95 -19.13 -12.38 -4.07
CA GLU A 95 -20.50 -12.89 -4.13
C GLU A 95 -21.30 -12.72 -2.83
N ALA A 96 -20.88 -11.78 -1.97
CA ALA A 96 -21.58 -11.51 -0.72
C ALA A 96 -23.03 -11.06 -0.98
N THR A 97 -23.95 -11.62 -0.21
CA THR A 97 -25.35 -11.17 -0.18
C THR A 97 -25.51 -10.10 0.89
N VAL A 98 -25.73 -8.87 0.47
CA VAL A 98 -26.03 -7.73 1.34
C VAL A 98 -27.54 -7.59 1.45
N ARG A 99 -28.06 -7.43 2.67
CA ARG A 99 -29.49 -7.20 2.93
C ARG A 99 -29.66 -5.86 3.62
N ASP A 100 -30.19 -4.89 2.90
CA ASP A 100 -30.54 -3.59 3.45
C ASP A 100 -31.73 -3.03 2.65
N ASN A 101 -32.77 -2.55 3.34
CA ASN A 101 -33.99 -2.07 2.67
C ASN A 101 -33.83 -0.69 2.04
N ASN A 102 -32.88 0.11 2.53
CA ASN A 102 -32.54 1.41 1.96
C ASN A 102 -31.45 1.27 0.89
N GLY A 103 -30.86 0.09 0.71
CA GLY A 103 -29.74 -0.12 -0.19
C GLY A 103 -28.43 0.46 0.34
N ASP A 104 -28.31 0.56 1.66
CA ASP A 104 -27.13 1.10 2.32
C ASP A 104 -26.16 -0.01 2.72
N PHE A 105 -24.87 0.16 2.39
CA PHE A 105 -23.81 -0.74 2.85
C PHE A 105 -22.44 -0.07 2.77
N SER A 106 -21.42 -0.69 3.36
CA SER A 106 -20.05 -0.16 3.31
C SER A 106 -19.11 -1.06 2.51
N ALA A 107 -18.18 -0.42 1.80
CA ALA A 107 -17.05 -1.08 1.16
C ALA A 107 -15.75 -0.69 1.88
N GLN A 108 -14.96 -1.68 2.24
CA GLN A 108 -13.65 -1.51 2.88
C GLN A 108 -12.54 -1.94 1.92
N ILE A 109 -11.57 -1.08 1.74
CA ILE A 109 -10.44 -1.27 0.83
C ILE A 109 -9.15 -1.48 1.62
N SER A 110 -8.25 -2.31 1.11
CA SER A 110 -6.86 -2.40 1.56
C SER A 110 -5.91 -2.07 0.41
N ILE A 111 -4.80 -1.44 0.76
CA ILE A 111 -3.75 -1.03 -0.18
C ILE A 111 -2.42 -1.48 0.40
N PHE A 112 -1.59 -2.08 -0.44
CA PHE A 112 -0.24 -2.50 -0.08
C PHE A 112 0.76 -2.17 -1.20
N PRO A 113 1.93 -1.59 -0.90
CA PRO A 113 2.32 -0.98 0.37
C PRO A 113 1.44 0.25 0.70
N GLU A 114 1.71 0.94 1.83
CA GLU A 114 0.93 2.13 2.22
C GLU A 114 0.82 3.14 1.06
N ALA A 115 -0.39 3.68 0.89
CA ALA A 115 -0.69 4.59 -0.21
C ALA A 115 0.17 5.86 -0.12
N PRO A 116 0.78 6.34 -1.23
CA PRO A 116 1.59 7.54 -1.20
C PRO A 116 0.79 8.78 -0.82
N ARG A 117 1.48 9.76 -0.24
CA ARG A 117 0.89 11.08 0.00
C ARG A 117 0.41 11.69 -1.31
N GLY A 118 -0.76 12.33 -1.28
CA GLY A 118 -1.36 12.97 -2.46
C GLY A 118 -2.08 12.01 -3.41
N THR A 119 -2.22 10.73 -3.05
CA THR A 119 -3.10 9.79 -3.76
C THR A 119 -4.47 9.75 -3.09
N LEU A 120 -5.48 9.37 -3.88
CA LEU A 120 -6.86 9.20 -3.44
C LEU A 120 -7.36 7.83 -3.90
N ILE A 121 -8.42 7.35 -3.26
CA ILE A 121 -9.13 6.12 -3.61
C ILE A 121 -10.43 6.55 -4.29
N GLN A 122 -10.71 6.01 -5.47
CA GLN A 122 -11.99 6.14 -6.15
C GLN A 122 -12.68 4.77 -6.15
N LEU A 123 -13.87 4.70 -5.56
CA LEU A 123 -14.73 3.53 -5.72
C LEU A 123 -15.49 3.64 -7.05
N VAL A 124 -15.65 2.52 -7.74
CA VAL A 124 -16.44 2.40 -8.96
C VAL A 124 -17.52 1.35 -8.70
N LEU A 125 -18.78 1.74 -8.90
CA LEU A 125 -19.97 0.90 -8.81
C LEU A 125 -20.55 0.75 -10.23
N ASP A 126 -20.64 -0.48 -10.74
CA ASP A 126 -21.20 -0.80 -12.06
C ASP A 126 -20.58 0.01 -13.20
N GLY A 127 -19.25 0.12 -13.15
CA GLY A 127 -18.46 0.84 -14.15
C GLY A 127 -18.52 2.37 -14.03
N LYS A 128 -19.23 2.91 -13.04
CA LYS A 128 -19.34 4.37 -12.80
C LYS A 128 -18.64 4.76 -11.49
N PRO A 129 -17.88 5.87 -11.46
CA PRO A 129 -17.34 6.40 -10.21
C PRO A 129 -18.46 6.63 -9.19
N TYR A 130 -18.33 6.04 -8.01
CA TYR A 130 -19.23 6.24 -6.89
C TYR A 130 -18.64 7.27 -5.92
N GLY A 131 -19.37 8.37 -5.70
CA GLY A 131 -18.92 9.45 -4.84
C GLY A 131 -17.64 10.14 -5.33
N GLN A 132 -17.06 10.98 -4.47
CA GLN A 132 -15.77 11.63 -4.72
C GLN A 132 -14.62 10.73 -4.29
N ALA A 133 -13.48 10.86 -4.96
CA ALA A 133 -12.26 10.21 -4.53
C ALA A 133 -11.80 10.76 -3.16
N GLN A 134 -11.36 9.88 -2.26
CA GLN A 134 -11.01 10.22 -0.88
C GLN A 134 -9.81 9.42 -0.38
N THR A 135 -9.17 9.87 0.69
CA THR A 135 -8.05 9.13 1.32
C THR A 135 -8.50 8.00 2.23
N SER A 136 -9.76 8.05 2.70
CA SER A 136 -10.33 7.01 3.56
C SER A 136 -10.52 5.71 2.78
N PRO A 137 -10.08 4.56 3.32
CA PRO A 137 -10.31 3.25 2.71
C PRO A 137 -11.74 2.72 2.92
N ASN A 138 -12.61 3.47 3.60
CA ASN A 138 -13.99 3.09 3.85
C ASN A 138 -14.94 3.98 3.05
N PHE A 139 -15.84 3.36 2.30
CA PHE A 139 -16.86 4.00 1.49
C PHE A 139 -18.24 3.57 1.97
N ASP A 140 -19.10 4.53 2.28
CA ASP A 140 -20.51 4.27 2.57
C ASP A 140 -21.34 4.45 1.29
N LEU A 141 -21.89 3.35 0.82
CA LEU A 141 -22.80 3.31 -0.30
C LEU A 141 -24.23 3.51 0.21
N LYS A 142 -24.98 4.37 -0.48
CA LYS A 142 -26.32 4.80 -0.08
C LYS A 142 -27.28 4.65 -1.24
N ALA A 143 -28.50 4.19 -0.94
CA ALA A 143 -29.57 4.08 -1.93
C ALA A 143 -29.16 3.28 -3.18
N VAL A 144 -28.35 2.23 -3.01
CA VAL A 144 -28.02 1.32 -4.11
C VAL A 144 -29.23 0.45 -4.42
N GLU A 145 -29.57 0.35 -5.70
CA GLU A 145 -30.69 -0.46 -6.17
C GLU A 145 -30.51 -1.93 -5.77
N ARG A 146 -31.60 -2.68 -5.69
CA ARG A 146 -31.49 -4.14 -5.47
C ARG A 146 -30.94 -4.83 -6.72
N GLY A 147 -30.21 -5.93 -6.52
CA GLY A 147 -29.73 -6.78 -7.62
C GLY A 147 -28.26 -7.15 -7.51
N GLU A 148 -27.69 -7.57 -8.62
CA GLU A 148 -26.26 -7.82 -8.75
C GLU A 148 -25.52 -6.50 -9.00
N HIS A 149 -24.43 -6.29 -8.29
CA HIS A 149 -23.55 -5.14 -8.46
C HIS A 149 -22.08 -5.55 -8.54
N SER A 150 -21.30 -4.71 -9.20
CA SER A 150 -19.86 -4.84 -9.34
C SER A 150 -19.15 -3.65 -8.67
N LEU A 151 -18.15 -3.95 -7.84
CA LEU A 151 -17.31 -2.97 -7.18
C LEU A 151 -15.87 -3.08 -7.69
N ILE A 152 -15.25 -1.94 -7.98
CA ILE A 152 -13.81 -1.83 -8.26
C ILE A 152 -13.28 -0.66 -7.44
N ALA A 153 -12.14 -0.85 -6.78
CA ALA A 153 -11.42 0.23 -6.10
C ALA A 153 -10.20 0.63 -6.92
N GLN A 154 -10.02 1.93 -7.13
CA GLN A 154 -8.90 2.49 -7.89
C GLN A 154 -8.07 3.41 -6.99
N LEU A 155 -6.76 3.22 -6.97
CA LEU A 155 -5.83 4.19 -6.40
C LEU A 155 -5.47 5.19 -7.50
N VAL A 156 -5.73 6.47 -7.29
CA VAL A 156 -5.53 7.54 -8.26
C VAL A 156 -4.56 8.60 -7.74
N SER A 157 -3.74 9.16 -8.63
CA SER A 157 -2.91 10.32 -8.33
C SER A 157 -3.75 11.60 -8.22
N GLN A 158 -3.16 12.68 -7.70
CA GLN A 158 -3.78 14.01 -7.71
C GLN A 158 -4.14 14.53 -9.11
N SER A 159 -3.47 14.05 -10.15
CA SER A 159 -3.80 14.38 -11.55
C SER A 159 -4.94 13.53 -12.14
N GLY A 160 -5.49 12.58 -11.37
CA GLY A 160 -6.55 11.67 -11.80
C GLY A 160 -6.03 10.43 -12.55
N LYS A 161 -4.71 10.22 -12.62
CA LYS A 161 -4.13 9.01 -13.23
C LYS A 161 -4.35 7.82 -12.31
N VAL A 162 -4.91 6.73 -12.82
CA VAL A 162 -5.01 5.46 -12.08
C VAL A 162 -3.61 4.85 -11.93
N LEU A 163 -3.21 4.59 -10.69
CA LEU A 163 -1.94 3.98 -10.31
C LEU A 163 -2.07 2.47 -10.12
N ALA A 164 -3.20 2.02 -9.58
CA ALA A 164 -3.54 0.60 -9.41
C ALA A 164 -5.07 0.42 -9.32
N SER A 165 -5.54 -0.79 -9.55
CA SER A 165 -6.96 -1.15 -9.44
C SER A 165 -7.12 -2.54 -8.83
N SER A 166 -8.19 -2.73 -8.07
CA SER A 166 -8.57 -4.06 -7.60
C SER A 166 -9.13 -4.91 -8.73
N SER A 167 -9.24 -6.22 -8.47
CA SER A 167 -10.17 -7.05 -9.24
C SER A 167 -11.61 -6.56 -9.08
N SER A 168 -12.48 -6.89 -10.04
CA SER A 168 -13.92 -6.69 -9.90
C SER A 168 -14.45 -7.59 -8.80
N ARG A 169 -15.24 -7.02 -7.89
CA ARG A 169 -15.90 -7.69 -6.77
C ARG A 169 -17.40 -7.73 -7.04
N ARG A 170 -17.98 -8.92 -7.22
CA ARG A 170 -19.43 -9.06 -7.38
C ARG A 170 -20.11 -9.16 -6.02
N ILE A 171 -21.28 -8.52 -5.88
CA ILE A 171 -22.15 -8.63 -4.70
C ILE A 171 -23.62 -8.72 -5.14
N PHE A 172 -24.48 -9.17 -4.23
CA PHE A 172 -25.93 -9.22 -4.44
C PHE A 172 -26.65 -8.43 -3.34
N LEU A 173 -27.32 -7.35 -3.70
CA LEU A 173 -28.09 -6.53 -2.78
C LEU A 173 -29.57 -6.90 -2.81
N HIS A 174 -30.10 -7.26 -1.64
CA HIS A 174 -31.50 -7.59 -1.43
C HIS A 174 -32.19 -6.53 -0.58
N GLN A 175 -33.28 -5.98 -1.12
CA GLN A 175 -34.21 -5.11 -0.39
C GLN A 175 -35.51 -5.89 -0.12
N ALA A 176 -36.05 -5.82 1.09
CA ALA A 176 -37.35 -6.39 1.42
C ALA A 176 -38.46 -5.36 1.21
N ASN A 177 -39.56 -5.78 0.61
CA ASN A 177 -40.77 -4.97 0.54
C ASN A 177 -41.48 -5.02 1.91
N ILE A 178 -41.36 -3.96 2.69
CA ILE A 178 -42.16 -3.81 3.90
C ILE A 178 -43.54 -3.33 3.45
N LYS A 179 -44.57 -4.17 3.56
CA LYS A 179 -45.95 -3.71 3.41
C LYS A 179 -46.24 -2.74 4.57
N PRO A 180 -46.71 -1.51 4.33
CA PRO A 180 -47.15 -0.66 5.42
C PRO A 180 -48.28 -1.39 6.15
N GLN A 181 -48.11 -1.62 7.45
CA GLN A 181 -49.21 -2.12 8.28
C GLN A 181 -50.20 -0.97 8.43
N VAL A 182 -51.39 -1.15 7.88
CA VAL A 182 -52.50 -0.24 8.13
C VAL A 182 -52.99 -0.56 9.54
N THR A 183 -52.64 0.29 10.50
CA THR A 183 -53.18 0.21 11.86
C THR A 183 -54.69 0.53 11.80
N PRO A 184 -55.58 -0.33 12.33
CA PRO A 184 -57.02 -0.10 12.32
C PRO A 184 -57.44 1.08 13.21
#